data_AF-A0A7C6KL59-F1
#
_entry.id   AF-A0A7C6KL59-F1
#
_cell.length_a   1.000
_cell.length_b   1.000
_cell.length_c   1.000
_cell.angle_alpha   90.00
_cell.angle_beta   90.00
_cell.angle_gamma   90.00
#
_symmetry.space_group_name_H-M   'P 1'
#
loop_
_entity.id
_entity.type
_entity.pdbx_description
1 polymer ?
#
loop_
_entity_poly.entity_id
_entity_poly.type
_entity_poly.pdbx_seq_one_letter_code
_entity_poly.pdbx_strand_id
1 'polypeptide(L)'
;MRVGSATRVSLALVDVDTDQCRSAFDPDALEGLARSLKEVGLLHPIIVRRQGERYQIIAGERRFRAARLLGWDTIEAIVLPPGTEANDPRVQLIENLQREDLNPVDKALAVRRFMLANRLNKVQVAEALGIPRTTISDWLNLLEVSPTFQRAVISHFQRGESALTPSHVSIALGVERKLMWPGLAERLLGLAESHHLSKAELRRVAQLLQERRELSPEEAALKVRAETERRRRAAEREKESRALAAVPVHTPEGSKTTVVQHLCDSIERLRTLLAEISRVVPPGGFGNPELAAAASPGPGVATGERGDWQRAADQLVNLYEVLTRVLQDVFGVDAVKTADRRYLERRRAERRFRRVARGVGEIKRPGGTAPSAPPGQAAASGG
;
A
#
# COMPACT_ATOMS: atom_id res chain seq x y z
N MET A 1 -15.74 -25.86 22.64
CA MET A 1 -14.66 -25.80 21.63
C MET A 1 -15.34 -25.49 20.30
N ARG A 2 -14.97 -24.41 19.60
CA ARG A 2 -15.62 -24.04 18.33
C ARG A 2 -15.17 -25.03 17.25
N VAL A 3 -16.01 -26.02 16.95
CA VAL A 3 -15.89 -26.87 15.76
C VAL A 3 -16.12 -25.98 14.55
N GLY A 4 -15.17 -25.91 13.61
CA GLY A 4 -15.40 -25.22 12.34
C GLY A 4 -14.28 -24.31 11.82
N SER A 5 -13.30 -23.93 12.61
CA SER A 5 -12.04 -23.35 12.10
C SER A 5 -10.93 -24.33 12.39
N ALA A 6 -9.90 -24.41 11.52
CA ALA A 6 -8.68 -25.13 11.84
C ALA A 6 -8.27 -24.76 13.27
N THR A 7 -8.34 -25.74 14.18
CA THR A 7 -8.16 -25.52 15.61
C THR A 7 -6.76 -25.97 15.95
N ARG A 8 -6.05 -25.16 16.73
CA ARG A 8 -4.75 -25.59 17.24
C ARG A 8 -4.96 -26.70 18.25
N VAL A 9 -4.50 -27.90 17.92
CA VAL A 9 -4.48 -29.06 18.82
C VAL A 9 -3.06 -29.28 19.31
N SER A 10 -2.91 -29.68 20.56
CA SER A 10 -1.60 -30.07 21.10
C SER A 10 -1.11 -31.33 20.41
N LEU A 11 0.13 -31.33 19.92
CA LEU A 11 0.69 -32.54 19.28
C LEU A 11 0.80 -33.71 20.26
N ALA A 12 0.90 -33.44 21.58
CA ALA A 12 0.94 -34.47 22.61
C ALA A 12 -0.38 -35.25 22.77
N LEU A 13 -1.50 -34.66 22.32
CA LEU A 13 -2.83 -35.28 22.36
C LEU A 13 -3.20 -35.98 21.04
N VAL A 14 -2.33 -35.95 20.04
CA VAL A 14 -2.59 -36.50 18.71
C VAL A 14 -1.85 -37.82 18.54
N ASP A 15 -2.61 -38.88 18.29
CA ASP A 15 -2.13 -40.23 18.05
C ASP A 15 -2.17 -40.56 16.55
N VAL A 16 -1.18 -41.35 16.12
CA VAL A 16 -1.11 -41.87 14.75
C VAL A 16 -1.79 -43.23 14.73
N ASP A 17 -2.58 -43.51 13.69
CA ASP A 17 -3.13 -44.84 13.47
C ASP A 17 -2.01 -45.80 13.03
N THR A 18 -1.67 -46.77 13.87
CA THR A 18 -0.59 -47.74 13.61
C THR A 18 -0.91 -48.66 12.44
N ASP A 19 -2.20 -48.86 12.14
CA ASP A 19 -2.66 -49.78 11.09
C ASP A 19 -2.64 -49.13 9.68
N GLN A 20 -2.52 -47.80 9.61
CA GLN A 20 -2.43 -47.05 8.34
C GLN A 20 -1.00 -46.62 8.00
N CYS A 21 -0.01 -47.17 8.70
CA CYS A 21 1.39 -46.83 8.52
C CYS A 21 1.82 -47.18 7.08
N ARG A 22 1.90 -46.16 6.21
CA ARG A 22 2.60 -46.30 4.93
C ARG A 22 4.02 -46.75 5.27
N SER A 23 4.33 -47.95 4.86
CA SER A 23 5.61 -48.62 4.98
C SER A 23 6.73 -47.65 4.56
N ALA A 24 7.71 -47.42 5.44
CA ALA A 24 8.91 -46.62 5.23
C ALA A 24 8.69 -45.21 4.63
N PHE A 25 8.56 -44.20 5.49
CA PHE A 25 8.72 -42.81 5.05
C PHE A 25 10.19 -42.52 4.76
N ASP A 26 10.47 -41.97 3.59
CA ASP A 26 11.78 -41.43 3.21
C ASP A 26 12.16 -40.29 4.18
N PRO A 27 13.23 -40.45 5.00
CA PRO A 27 13.69 -39.44 5.94
C PRO A 27 14.01 -38.11 5.27
N ASP A 28 14.62 -38.14 4.08
CA ASP A 28 15.04 -36.94 3.35
C ASP A 28 13.81 -36.13 2.90
N ALA A 29 12.77 -36.81 2.43
CA ALA A 29 11.50 -36.20 2.05
C ALA A 29 10.74 -35.62 3.26
N LEU A 30 10.94 -36.16 4.47
CA LEU A 30 10.34 -35.64 5.70
C LEU A 30 11.09 -34.40 6.21
N GLU A 31 12.42 -34.40 6.15
CA GLU A 31 13.24 -33.23 6.46
C GLU A 31 12.98 -32.06 5.50
N GLY A 32 12.82 -32.34 4.20
CA GLY A 32 12.42 -31.35 3.21
C GLY A 32 11.07 -30.70 3.54
N LEU A 33 10.08 -31.51 3.96
CA LEU A 33 8.78 -30.99 4.39
C LEU A 33 8.88 -30.17 5.68
N ALA A 34 9.71 -30.60 6.64
CA ALA A 34 9.96 -29.83 7.87
C ALA A 34 10.59 -28.46 7.56
N ARG A 35 11.53 -28.39 6.61
CA ARG A 35 12.11 -27.11 6.16
C ARG A 35 11.05 -26.19 5.57
N SER A 36 10.21 -26.71 4.67
CA SER A 36 9.10 -25.95 4.09
C SER A 36 8.10 -25.44 5.14
N LEU A 37 7.73 -26.29 6.11
CA LEU A 37 6.86 -25.91 7.23
C LEU A 37 7.48 -24.82 8.11
N LYS A 38 8.81 -24.80 8.26
CA LYS A 38 9.52 -23.75 9.01
C LYS A 38 9.48 -22.40 8.28
N GLU A 39 9.58 -22.41 6.96
CA GLU A 39 9.63 -21.20 6.13
C GLU A 39 8.25 -20.58 5.91
N VAL A 40 7.27 -21.40 5.53
CA VAL A 40 5.94 -20.93 5.07
C VAL A 40 4.85 -21.20 6.11
N GLY A 41 5.11 -22.05 7.10
CA GLY A 41 4.11 -22.51 8.05
C GLY A 41 3.26 -23.65 7.48
N LEU A 42 2.24 -24.05 8.25
CA LEU A 42 1.30 -25.09 7.85
C LEU A 42 0.20 -24.47 6.98
N LEU A 43 0.31 -24.63 5.66
CA LEU A 43 -0.69 -24.12 4.72
C LEU A 43 -2.03 -24.85 4.81
N HIS A 44 -1.98 -26.16 5.01
CA HIS A 44 -3.16 -27.01 5.06
C HIS A 44 -3.24 -27.71 6.41
N PRO A 45 -4.37 -27.59 7.14
CA PRO A 45 -4.53 -28.25 8.43
C PRO A 45 -4.57 -29.78 8.28
N ILE A 46 -4.13 -30.50 9.31
CA ILE A 46 -4.29 -31.95 9.38
C ILE A 46 -5.75 -32.32 9.65
N ILE A 47 -6.18 -33.53 9.30
CA ILE A 47 -7.53 -34.02 9.61
C ILE A 47 -7.41 -35.04 10.74
N VAL A 48 -8.12 -34.80 11.84
CA VAL A 48 -8.13 -35.68 13.00
C VAL A 48 -9.57 -36.00 13.40
N ARG A 49 -9.79 -37.18 13.98
CA ARG A 49 -11.04 -37.51 14.69
C ARG A 49 -10.85 -37.40 16.19
N ARG A 50 -11.89 -36.97 16.89
CA ARG A 50 -11.89 -36.96 18.36
C ARG A 50 -12.04 -38.38 18.91
N GLN A 51 -11.21 -38.74 19.90
CA GLN A 51 -11.31 -39.97 20.68
C GLN A 51 -11.18 -39.65 22.17
N GLY A 52 -12.31 -39.42 22.84
CA GLY A 52 -12.34 -38.94 24.23
C GLY A 52 -11.65 -37.58 24.36
N GLU A 53 -10.58 -37.55 25.16
CA GLU A 53 -9.72 -36.37 25.39
C GLU A 53 -8.53 -36.28 24.42
N ARG A 54 -8.34 -37.28 23.56
CA ARG A 54 -7.27 -37.35 22.55
C ARG A 54 -7.83 -37.22 21.14
N TYR A 55 -6.94 -37.17 20.16
CA TYR A 55 -7.24 -37.08 18.75
C TYR A 55 -6.49 -38.16 18.00
N GLN A 56 -7.10 -38.74 16.97
CA GLN A 56 -6.42 -39.67 16.07
C GLN A 56 -6.32 -39.06 14.67
N ILE A 57 -5.13 -39.13 14.07
CA ILE A 57 -4.91 -38.66 12.70
C ILE A 57 -5.70 -39.53 11.72
N ILE A 58 -6.43 -38.86 10.83
CA ILE A 58 -7.04 -39.46 9.65
C ILE A 58 -6.22 -39.13 8.40
N ALA A 59 -5.80 -37.86 8.25
CA ALA A 59 -5.04 -37.42 7.09
C ALA A 59 -4.01 -36.35 7.46
N GLY A 60 -2.92 -36.30 6.70
CA GLY A 60 -1.82 -35.34 6.90
C GLY A 60 -0.72 -35.82 7.86
N GLU A 61 -0.55 -37.14 8.02
CA GLU A 61 0.46 -37.73 8.91
C GLU A 61 1.89 -37.18 8.66
N ARG A 62 2.28 -36.97 7.39
CA ARG A 62 3.59 -36.37 7.06
C ARG A 62 3.77 -34.96 7.64
N ARG A 63 2.72 -34.13 7.59
CA ARG A 63 2.72 -32.77 8.17
C ARG A 63 2.82 -32.83 9.69
N PHE A 64 2.11 -33.77 10.32
CA PHE A 64 2.21 -34.00 11.75
C PHE A 64 3.62 -34.44 12.18
N ARG A 65 4.21 -35.44 11.51
CA ARG A 65 5.57 -35.90 11.80
C ARG A 65 6.59 -34.80 11.60
N ALA A 66 6.50 -34.03 10.52
CA ALA A 66 7.39 -32.89 10.26
C ALA A 66 7.23 -31.78 11.32
N ALA A 67 6.00 -31.46 11.75
CA ALA A 67 5.77 -30.53 12.85
C ALA A 67 6.34 -31.03 14.20
N ARG A 68 6.29 -32.34 14.48
CA ARG A 68 6.98 -32.94 15.64
C ARG A 68 8.50 -32.80 15.55
N LEU A 69 9.09 -33.02 14.37
CA LEU A 69 10.52 -32.83 14.15
C LEU A 69 10.96 -31.38 14.39
N LEU A 70 10.12 -30.41 14.03
CA LEU A 70 10.36 -28.99 14.31
C LEU A 70 10.16 -28.59 15.78
N GLY A 71 9.69 -29.51 16.63
CA GLY A 71 9.40 -29.23 18.04
C GLY A 71 8.21 -28.30 18.26
N TRP A 72 7.21 -28.31 17.36
CA TRP A 72 6.00 -27.52 17.57
C TRP A 72 5.17 -28.09 18.73
N ASP A 73 4.59 -27.21 19.55
CA ASP A 73 3.67 -27.61 20.63
C ASP A 73 2.25 -27.88 20.13
N THR A 74 1.81 -27.11 19.12
CA THR A 74 0.47 -27.15 18.58
C THR A 74 0.45 -27.11 17.05
N ILE A 75 -0.50 -27.81 16.44
CA ILE A 75 -0.69 -27.89 15.00
C ILE A 75 -2.14 -27.56 14.64
N GLU A 76 -2.37 -26.90 13.50
CA GLU A 76 -3.74 -26.64 13.04
C GLU A 76 -4.38 -27.92 12.50
N ALA A 77 -5.57 -28.23 13.00
CA ALA A 77 -6.31 -29.43 12.65
C ALA A 77 -7.80 -29.16 12.42
N ILE A 78 -8.38 -29.87 11.46
CA ILE A 78 -9.83 -30.04 11.32
C ILE A 78 -10.22 -31.24 12.17
N VAL A 79 -11.03 -30.98 13.21
CA VAL A 79 -11.48 -31.99 14.17
C VAL A 79 -12.84 -32.53 13.74
N LEU A 80 -12.89 -33.82 13.42
CA LEU A 80 -14.10 -34.54 13.05
C LEU A 80 -14.73 -35.26 14.26
N PRO A 81 -16.05 -35.51 14.23
CA PRO A 81 -16.74 -36.24 15.29
C PRO A 81 -16.15 -37.64 15.53
N PRO A 82 -16.30 -38.19 16.76
CA PRO A 82 -15.96 -39.57 17.05
C PRO A 82 -16.63 -40.57 16.09
N GLY A 83 -15.97 -41.69 15.83
CA GLY A 83 -16.48 -42.74 14.92
C GLY A 83 -16.32 -42.45 13.43
N THR A 84 -15.71 -41.32 13.05
CA THR A 84 -15.37 -41.04 11.64
C THR A 84 -14.20 -41.90 11.18
N GLU A 85 -14.35 -42.68 10.11
CA GLU A 85 -13.29 -43.52 9.53
C GLU A 85 -12.50 -42.78 8.44
N ALA A 86 -11.35 -43.32 8.05
CA ALA A 86 -10.51 -42.70 7.01
C ALA A 86 -11.11 -42.76 5.60
N ASN A 87 -11.91 -43.80 5.33
CA ASN A 87 -12.66 -43.97 4.08
C ASN A 87 -13.96 -43.13 4.03
N ASP A 88 -14.25 -42.35 5.07
CA ASP A 88 -15.50 -41.61 5.18
C ASP A 88 -15.62 -40.55 4.07
N PRO A 89 -16.77 -40.44 3.38
CA PRO A 89 -16.98 -39.44 2.34
C PRO A 89 -16.70 -37.99 2.77
N ARG A 90 -16.84 -37.68 4.06
CA ARG A 90 -16.48 -36.38 4.63
C ARG A 90 -14.99 -36.09 4.48
N VAL A 91 -14.15 -37.08 4.77
CA VAL A 91 -12.69 -36.95 4.71
C VAL A 91 -12.25 -36.67 3.28
N GLN A 92 -12.76 -37.45 2.32
CA GLN A 92 -12.48 -37.26 0.90
C GLN A 92 -12.92 -35.88 0.41
N LEU A 93 -14.10 -35.41 0.83
CA LEU A 93 -14.56 -34.08 0.47
C LEU A 93 -13.67 -32.99 1.07
N ILE A 94 -13.27 -33.11 2.34
CA ILE A 94 -12.40 -32.12 2.99
C ILE A 94 -11.06 -32.05 2.27
N GLU A 95 -10.44 -33.20 1.97
CA GLU A 95 -9.19 -33.23 1.20
C GLU A 95 -9.35 -32.59 -0.18
N ASN A 96 -10.44 -32.88 -0.88
CA ASN A 96 -10.74 -32.26 -2.17
C ASN A 96 -10.96 -30.74 -2.05
N LEU A 97 -11.64 -30.27 -1.00
CA LEU A 97 -11.87 -28.84 -0.75
C LEU A 97 -10.58 -28.09 -0.36
N GLN A 98 -9.59 -28.80 0.19
CA GLN A 98 -8.26 -28.27 0.50
C GLN A 98 -7.38 -28.10 -0.73
N ARG A 99 -7.78 -28.56 -1.92
CA ARG A 99 -6.97 -28.38 -3.12
C ARG A 99 -6.91 -26.91 -3.53
N GLU A 100 -5.70 -26.46 -3.85
CA GLU A 100 -5.41 -25.08 -4.26
C GLU A 100 -6.02 -24.72 -5.62
N ASP A 101 -6.20 -25.70 -6.51
CA ASP A 101 -6.75 -25.51 -7.85
C ASP A 101 -8.28 -25.35 -7.87
N LEU A 102 -8.97 -25.70 -6.77
CA LEU A 102 -10.42 -25.70 -6.73
C LEU A 102 -10.97 -24.28 -6.53
N ASN A 103 -11.66 -23.77 -7.57
CA ASN A 103 -12.24 -22.43 -7.52
C ASN A 103 -13.45 -22.35 -6.56
N PRO A 104 -13.86 -21.14 -6.13
CA PRO A 104 -14.95 -20.98 -5.16
C PRO A 104 -16.31 -21.56 -5.60
N VAL A 105 -16.59 -21.60 -6.90
CA VAL A 105 -17.85 -22.17 -7.45
C VAL A 105 -17.81 -23.69 -7.41
N ASP A 106 -16.68 -24.30 -7.73
CA ASP A 106 -16.50 -25.75 -7.61
C ASP A 106 -16.61 -26.21 -6.15
N LYS A 107 -16.03 -25.43 -5.22
CA LYS A 107 -16.23 -25.64 -3.77
C LYS A 107 -17.71 -25.60 -3.40
N ALA A 108 -18.45 -24.63 -3.91
CA ALA A 108 -19.90 -24.51 -3.68
C ALA A 108 -20.68 -25.71 -4.22
N LEU A 109 -20.37 -26.17 -5.44
CA LEU A 109 -21.00 -27.33 -6.06
C LEU A 109 -20.71 -28.62 -5.30
N ALA A 110 -19.47 -28.83 -4.87
CA ALA A 110 -19.08 -29.98 -4.08
C ALA A 110 -19.82 -30.02 -2.73
N VAL A 111 -19.86 -28.88 -2.02
CA VAL A 111 -20.63 -28.76 -0.77
C VAL A 111 -22.12 -28.98 -0.99
N ARG A 112 -22.71 -28.40 -2.05
CA ARG A 112 -24.14 -28.60 -2.36
C ARG A 112 -24.47 -30.07 -2.64
N ARG A 113 -23.63 -30.76 -3.42
CA ARG A 113 -23.79 -32.20 -3.70
C ARG A 113 -23.73 -33.02 -2.42
N PHE A 114 -22.76 -32.74 -1.55
CA PHE A 114 -22.63 -33.43 -0.27
C PHE A 114 -23.82 -33.19 0.66
N MET A 115 -24.32 -31.95 0.74
CA MET A 115 -25.53 -31.62 1.49
C MET A 115 -26.74 -32.40 1.01
N LEU A 116 -26.96 -32.47 -0.31
CA LEU A 116 -28.10 -33.19 -0.89
C LEU A 116 -27.99 -34.70 -0.69
N ALA A 117 -26.82 -35.28 -0.94
CA ALA A 117 -26.59 -36.72 -0.79
C ALA A 117 -26.82 -37.21 0.65
N ASN A 118 -26.45 -36.39 1.64
CA ASN A 118 -26.54 -36.74 3.06
C ASN A 118 -27.74 -36.10 3.78
N ARG A 119 -28.61 -35.39 3.04
CA ARG A 119 -29.78 -34.66 3.57
C ARG A 119 -29.43 -33.71 4.74
N LEU A 120 -28.29 -33.06 4.64
CA LEU A 120 -27.77 -32.16 5.67
C LEU A 120 -28.15 -30.71 5.40
N ASN A 121 -28.47 -29.97 6.46
CA ASN A 121 -28.62 -28.51 6.40
C ASN A 121 -27.27 -27.78 6.53
N LYS A 122 -27.26 -26.46 6.33
CA LYS A 122 -26.03 -25.63 6.37
C LYS A 122 -25.27 -25.70 7.72
N VAL A 123 -25.98 -25.94 8.83
CA VAL A 123 -25.36 -26.07 10.15
C VAL A 123 -24.68 -27.42 10.28
N GLN A 124 -25.40 -28.49 9.92
CA GLN A 124 -24.90 -29.86 10.00
C GLN A 124 -23.72 -30.09 9.07
N VAL A 125 -23.73 -29.53 7.85
CA VAL A 125 -22.56 -29.66 6.94
C VAL A 125 -21.34 -28.90 7.45
N ALA A 126 -21.53 -27.73 8.08
CA ALA A 126 -20.44 -26.96 8.67
C ALA A 126 -19.77 -27.75 9.81
N GLU A 127 -20.58 -28.38 10.65
CA GLU A 127 -20.10 -29.27 11.72
C GLU A 127 -19.44 -30.54 11.16
N ALA A 128 -20.08 -31.20 10.19
CA ALA A 128 -19.60 -32.43 9.59
C ALA A 128 -18.27 -32.26 8.85
N LEU A 129 -18.03 -31.11 8.21
CA LEU A 129 -16.80 -30.81 7.49
C LEU A 129 -15.78 -30.02 8.32
N GLY A 130 -16.15 -29.54 9.50
CA GLY A 130 -15.30 -28.68 10.32
C GLY A 130 -14.93 -27.36 9.61
N ILE A 131 -15.84 -26.80 8.81
CA ILE A 131 -15.69 -25.54 8.06
C ILE A 131 -16.66 -24.50 8.63
N PRO A 132 -16.32 -23.19 8.70
CA PRO A 132 -17.21 -22.22 9.30
C PRO A 132 -18.51 -22.12 8.50
N ARG A 133 -19.64 -22.07 9.20
CA ARG A 133 -20.96 -21.90 8.57
C ARG A 133 -21.00 -20.68 7.64
N THR A 134 -20.29 -19.60 7.99
CA THR A 134 -20.16 -18.40 7.16
C THR A 134 -19.47 -18.71 5.84
N THR A 135 -18.38 -19.47 5.84
CA THR A 135 -17.68 -19.92 4.63
C THR A 135 -18.56 -20.83 3.76
N ILE A 136 -19.24 -21.79 4.37
CA ILE A 136 -20.23 -22.63 3.67
C ILE A 136 -21.31 -21.77 3.02
N SER A 137 -21.81 -20.76 3.72
CA SER A 137 -22.83 -19.85 3.19
C SER A 137 -22.29 -18.99 2.05
N ASP A 138 -21.08 -18.45 2.18
CA ASP A 138 -20.40 -17.68 1.15
C ASP A 138 -20.25 -18.48 -0.15
N TRP A 139 -19.85 -19.75 -0.07
CA TRP A 139 -19.78 -20.62 -1.25
C TRP A 139 -21.16 -20.89 -1.83
N LEU A 140 -22.13 -21.35 -1.03
CA LEU A 140 -23.45 -21.70 -1.54
C LEU A 140 -24.19 -20.52 -2.18
N ASN A 141 -23.99 -19.31 -1.65
CA ASN A 141 -24.56 -18.08 -2.18
C ASN A 141 -24.03 -17.75 -3.59
N LEU A 142 -22.85 -18.23 -3.99
CA LEU A 142 -22.35 -18.09 -5.36
C LEU A 142 -23.26 -18.77 -6.38
N LEU A 143 -23.95 -19.84 -5.98
CA LEU A 143 -24.87 -20.58 -6.84
C LEU A 143 -26.23 -19.87 -7.02
N GLU A 144 -26.47 -18.78 -6.28
CA GLU A 144 -27.71 -17.99 -6.35
C GLU A 144 -27.59 -16.79 -7.32
N VAL A 145 -26.38 -16.41 -7.74
CA VAL A 145 -26.14 -15.28 -8.65
C VAL A 145 -25.84 -15.75 -10.08
N SER A 146 -26.04 -14.87 -11.06
CA SER A 146 -25.80 -15.19 -12.46
C SER A 146 -24.34 -15.64 -12.75
N PRO A 147 -24.14 -16.45 -13.81
CA PRO A 147 -22.81 -16.93 -14.20
C PRO A 147 -21.78 -15.81 -14.43
N THR A 148 -22.24 -14.60 -14.77
CA THR A 148 -21.38 -13.42 -14.92
C THR A 148 -20.65 -13.08 -13.62
N PHE A 149 -21.35 -13.02 -12.49
CA PHE A 149 -20.73 -12.73 -11.20
C PHE A 149 -19.96 -13.91 -10.62
N GLN A 150 -20.38 -15.15 -10.93
CA GLN A 150 -19.60 -16.34 -10.63
C GLN A 150 -18.22 -16.29 -11.30
N ARG A 151 -18.16 -15.95 -12.60
CA ARG A 151 -16.90 -15.78 -13.34
C ARG A 151 -16.05 -14.65 -12.77
N ALA A 152 -16.65 -13.52 -12.38
CA ALA A 152 -15.92 -12.43 -11.73
C ALA A 152 -15.22 -12.91 -10.44
N VAL A 153 -15.94 -13.63 -9.57
CA VAL A 153 -15.35 -14.21 -8.34
C VAL A 153 -14.24 -15.23 -8.65
N ILE A 154 -14.41 -16.06 -9.69
CA ILE A 154 -13.35 -16.99 -10.14
C ILE A 154 -12.13 -16.21 -10.63
N SER A 155 -12.32 -15.12 -11.38
CA SER A 155 -11.22 -14.30 -11.88
C SER A 155 -10.45 -13.62 -10.75
N HIS A 156 -11.16 -13.11 -9.73
CA HIS A 156 -10.52 -12.62 -8.50
C HIS A 156 -9.65 -13.71 -7.85
N PHE A 157 -10.17 -14.94 -7.71
CA PHE A 157 -9.45 -16.05 -7.10
C PHE A 157 -8.20 -16.47 -7.88
N GLN A 158 -8.29 -16.53 -9.22
CA GLN A 158 -7.19 -17.05 -10.06
C GLN A 158 -6.11 -16.00 -10.35
N ARG A 159 -6.51 -14.74 -10.60
CA ARG A 159 -5.63 -13.70 -11.15
C ARG A 159 -5.71 -12.37 -10.40
N GLY A 160 -6.64 -12.21 -9.47
CA GLY A 160 -6.87 -10.94 -8.78
C GLY A 160 -7.44 -9.83 -9.66
N GLU A 161 -7.98 -10.15 -10.83
CA GLU A 161 -8.43 -9.17 -11.83
C GLU A 161 -9.80 -8.55 -11.51
N SER A 162 -10.63 -9.25 -10.74
CA SER A 162 -11.94 -8.77 -10.29
C SER A 162 -11.88 -8.29 -8.85
N ALA A 163 -12.73 -7.33 -8.47
CA ALA A 163 -12.88 -6.93 -7.08
C ALA A 163 -13.80 -7.88 -6.29
N LEU A 164 -14.56 -8.73 -6.98
CA LEU A 164 -15.60 -9.54 -6.36
C LEU A 164 -15.05 -10.76 -5.62
N THR A 165 -15.61 -11.00 -4.43
CA THR A 165 -15.27 -12.12 -3.56
C THR A 165 -16.56 -12.83 -3.15
N PRO A 166 -16.51 -14.08 -2.65
CA PRO A 166 -17.71 -14.75 -2.14
C PRO A 166 -18.47 -13.93 -1.09
N SER A 167 -17.75 -13.19 -0.24
CA SER A 167 -18.39 -12.32 0.74
C SER A 167 -19.11 -11.11 0.13
N HIS A 168 -18.66 -10.58 -1.03
CA HIS A 168 -19.41 -9.53 -1.74
C HIS A 168 -20.80 -10.05 -2.15
N VAL A 169 -20.84 -11.28 -2.68
CA VAL A 169 -22.09 -11.96 -3.05
C VAL A 169 -23.00 -12.17 -1.84
N SER A 170 -22.47 -12.66 -0.72
CA SER A 170 -23.23 -12.81 0.52
C SER A 170 -23.81 -11.50 1.05
N ILE A 171 -23.05 -10.40 0.99
CA ILE A 171 -23.54 -9.08 1.38
C ILE A 171 -24.69 -8.67 0.46
N ALA A 172 -24.50 -8.73 -0.86
CA ALA A 172 -25.49 -8.30 -1.84
C ALA A 172 -26.82 -9.07 -1.71
N LEU A 173 -26.77 -10.41 -1.65
CA LEU A 173 -27.97 -11.25 -1.46
C LEU A 173 -28.62 -11.04 -0.10
N GLY A 174 -27.84 -10.80 0.96
CA GLY A 174 -28.38 -10.47 2.27
C GLY A 174 -29.20 -9.18 2.26
N VAL A 175 -28.73 -8.18 1.49
CA VAL A 175 -29.37 -6.87 1.37
C VAL A 175 -30.62 -6.93 0.50
N GLU A 176 -30.55 -7.61 -0.63
CA GLU A 176 -31.71 -7.91 -1.47
C GLU A 176 -32.85 -8.54 -0.66
N ARG A 177 -32.55 -9.61 0.09
CA ARG A 177 -33.54 -10.28 0.96
C ARG A 177 -34.10 -9.35 2.03
N LYS A 178 -33.24 -8.55 2.68
CA LYS A 178 -33.65 -7.65 3.76
C LYS A 178 -34.54 -6.50 3.26
N LEU A 179 -34.24 -5.97 2.08
CA LEU A 179 -34.99 -4.88 1.47
C LEU A 179 -36.19 -5.36 0.63
N MET A 180 -36.31 -6.66 0.41
CA MET A 180 -37.32 -7.27 -0.47
C MET A 180 -37.32 -6.63 -1.87
N TRP A 181 -36.13 -6.42 -2.43
CA TRP A 181 -35.94 -5.79 -3.74
C TRP A 181 -35.29 -6.76 -4.72
N PRO A 182 -36.08 -7.50 -5.52
CA PRO A 182 -35.56 -8.48 -6.48
C PRO A 182 -34.58 -7.87 -7.49
N GLY A 183 -33.45 -8.55 -7.73
CA GLY A 183 -32.41 -8.12 -8.66
C GLY A 183 -31.44 -7.08 -8.09
N LEU A 184 -31.68 -6.60 -6.86
CA LEU A 184 -30.77 -5.67 -6.20
C LEU A 184 -29.38 -6.28 -5.98
N ALA A 185 -29.29 -7.57 -5.70
CA ALA A 185 -28.01 -8.23 -5.45
C ALA A 185 -27.08 -8.13 -6.66
N GLU A 186 -27.59 -8.44 -7.85
CA GLU A 186 -26.82 -8.35 -9.10
C GLU A 186 -26.44 -6.91 -9.43
N ARG A 187 -27.36 -5.95 -9.20
CA ARG A 187 -27.09 -4.53 -9.39
C ARG A 187 -25.97 -4.04 -8.46
N LEU A 188 -26.02 -4.43 -7.18
CA LEU A 188 -24.98 -4.10 -6.19
C LEU A 188 -23.63 -4.74 -6.53
N LEU A 189 -23.62 -5.97 -7.05
CA LEU A 189 -22.40 -6.64 -7.50
C LEU A 189 -21.80 -5.96 -8.73
N GLY A 190 -22.63 -5.52 -9.67
CA GLY A 190 -22.19 -4.71 -10.81
C GLY A 190 -21.51 -3.41 -10.37
N LEU A 191 -22.11 -2.71 -9.41
CA LEU A 191 -21.51 -1.49 -8.83
C LEU A 191 -20.23 -1.78 -8.05
N ALA A 192 -20.18 -2.89 -7.31
CA ALA A 192 -18.99 -3.28 -6.59
C ALA A 192 -17.83 -3.57 -7.54
N GLU A 193 -18.10 -4.18 -8.70
CA GLU A 193 -17.09 -4.45 -9.71
C GLU A 193 -16.66 -3.16 -10.42
N SER A 194 -17.61 -2.34 -10.91
CA SER A 194 -17.29 -1.13 -11.69
C SER A 194 -16.55 -0.07 -10.88
N HIS A 195 -16.85 0.04 -9.58
CA HIS A 195 -16.24 1.03 -8.70
C HIS A 195 -15.18 0.44 -7.76
N HIS A 196 -14.81 -0.83 -7.94
CA HIS A 196 -13.88 -1.57 -7.08
C HIS A 196 -14.20 -1.39 -5.58
N LEU A 197 -15.48 -1.54 -5.23
CA LEU A 197 -15.93 -1.36 -3.85
C LEU A 197 -15.42 -2.51 -3.00
N SER A 198 -14.82 -2.16 -1.87
CA SER A 198 -14.46 -3.11 -0.83
C SER A 198 -15.70 -3.67 -0.12
N LYS A 199 -15.52 -4.78 0.60
CA LYS A 199 -16.57 -5.39 1.45
C LYS A 199 -17.12 -4.41 2.48
N ALA A 200 -16.30 -3.47 2.95
CA ALA A 200 -16.71 -2.46 3.90
C ALA A 200 -17.58 -1.38 3.23
N GLU A 201 -17.16 -0.91 2.05
CA GLU A 201 -17.92 0.05 1.26
C GLU A 201 -19.26 -0.54 0.82
N LEU A 202 -19.30 -1.78 0.32
CA LEU A 202 -20.55 -2.41 -0.08
C LEU A 202 -21.54 -2.56 1.11
N ARG A 203 -21.04 -2.89 2.32
CA ARG A 203 -21.87 -2.88 3.53
C ARG A 203 -22.38 -1.48 3.88
N ARG A 204 -21.56 -0.44 3.67
CA ARG A 204 -21.99 0.94 3.90
C ARG A 204 -23.05 1.37 2.88
N VAL A 205 -22.91 1.00 1.61
CA VAL A 205 -23.92 1.23 0.56
C VAL A 205 -25.25 0.59 0.98
N ALA A 206 -25.19 -0.68 1.37
CA ALA A 206 -26.34 -1.42 1.86
C ALA A 206 -27.02 -0.76 3.08
N GLN A 207 -26.24 -0.19 3.99
CA GLN A 207 -26.75 0.54 5.14
C GLN A 207 -27.44 1.84 4.71
N LEU A 208 -26.85 2.60 3.79
CA LEU A 208 -27.47 3.83 3.27
C LEU A 208 -28.81 3.57 2.58
N LEU A 209 -28.92 2.48 1.80
CA LEU A 209 -30.18 2.09 1.16
C LEU A 209 -31.26 1.71 2.18
N GLN A 210 -30.87 1.19 3.35
CA GLN A 210 -31.80 0.91 4.45
C GLN A 210 -32.24 2.20 5.17
N GLU A 211 -31.31 3.12 5.41
CA GLU A 211 -31.57 4.39 6.10
C GLU A 211 -32.40 5.36 5.23
N ARG A 212 -32.21 5.31 3.90
CA ARG A 212 -32.78 6.26 2.96
C ARG A 212 -33.33 5.51 1.75
N ARG A 213 -34.60 5.10 1.84
CA ARG A 213 -35.27 4.29 0.80
C ARG A 213 -35.41 4.96 -0.56
N GLU A 214 -35.32 6.29 -0.62
CA GLU A 214 -35.42 7.07 -1.85
C GLU A 214 -34.12 7.08 -2.66
N LEU A 215 -32.99 6.71 -2.03
CA LEU A 215 -31.69 6.69 -2.70
C LEU A 215 -31.58 5.54 -3.67
N SER A 216 -31.11 5.83 -4.89
CA SER A 216 -30.73 4.77 -5.82
C SER A 216 -29.44 4.06 -5.37
N PRO A 217 -29.25 2.78 -5.75
CA PRO A 217 -28.02 2.04 -5.49
C PRO A 217 -26.76 2.74 -6.02
N GLU A 218 -26.85 3.37 -7.19
CA GLU A 218 -25.76 4.12 -7.83
C GLU A 218 -25.35 5.32 -6.99
N GLU A 219 -26.33 6.14 -6.59
CA GLU A 219 -26.07 7.31 -5.75
C GLU A 219 -25.51 6.92 -4.38
N ALA A 220 -26.01 5.83 -3.79
CA ALA A 220 -25.48 5.30 -2.55
C ALA A 220 -24.01 4.86 -2.72
N ALA A 221 -23.69 4.13 -3.79
CA ALA A 221 -22.32 3.71 -4.10
C ALA A 221 -21.37 4.91 -4.28
N LEU A 222 -21.76 5.91 -5.07
CA LEU A 222 -20.97 7.11 -5.29
C LEU A 222 -20.75 7.91 -4.00
N LYS A 223 -21.80 8.05 -3.18
CA LYS A 223 -21.70 8.74 -1.88
C LYS A 223 -20.71 8.04 -0.94
N VAL A 224 -20.80 6.72 -0.82
CA VAL A 224 -19.85 5.94 -0.01
C VAL A 224 -18.44 6.09 -0.52
N ARG A 225 -18.23 6.00 -1.84
CA ARG A 225 -16.89 6.11 -2.40
C ARG A 225 -16.28 7.47 -2.15
N ALA A 226 -17.04 8.54 -2.37
CA ALA A 226 -16.60 9.90 -2.08
C ALA A 226 -16.29 10.11 -0.59
N GLU A 227 -17.08 9.53 0.32
CA GLU A 227 -16.84 9.56 1.76
C GLU A 227 -15.54 8.83 2.13
N THR A 228 -15.31 7.64 1.59
CA THR A 228 -14.10 6.84 1.81
C THR A 228 -12.84 7.55 1.32
N GLU A 229 -12.88 8.14 0.12
CA GLU A 229 -11.75 8.89 -0.43
C GLU A 229 -11.43 10.14 0.39
N ARG A 230 -12.45 10.87 0.85
CA ARG A 230 -12.24 12.02 1.76
C ARG A 230 -11.56 11.59 3.06
N ARG A 231 -12.01 10.49 3.66
CA ARG A 231 -11.40 9.93 4.88
C ARG A 231 -9.96 9.50 4.65
N ARG A 232 -9.69 8.83 3.53
CA ARG A 232 -8.34 8.40 3.18
C ARG A 232 -7.39 9.59 3.02
N ARG A 233 -7.79 10.62 2.26
CA ARG A 233 -7.00 11.85 2.08
C ARG A 233 -6.77 12.58 3.41
N ALA A 234 -7.76 12.60 4.30
CA ALA A 234 -7.61 13.21 5.62
C ALA A 234 -6.60 12.43 6.49
N ALA A 235 -6.68 11.09 6.49
CA ALA A 235 -5.75 10.23 7.22
C ALA A 235 -4.32 10.31 6.66
N GLU A 236 -4.14 10.41 5.35
CA GLU A 236 -2.84 10.63 4.71
C GLU A 236 -2.23 11.97 5.15
N ARG A 237 -3.01 13.06 5.10
CA ARG A 237 -2.57 14.38 5.60
C ARG A 237 -2.21 14.37 7.09
N GLU A 238 -2.98 13.65 7.90
CA GLU A 238 -2.69 13.52 9.33
C GLU A 238 -1.40 12.72 9.56
N LYS A 239 -1.19 11.64 8.81
CA LYS A 239 0.05 10.85 8.87
C LYS A 239 1.26 11.67 8.43
N GLU A 240 1.13 12.43 7.35
CA GLU A 240 2.16 13.37 6.88
C GLU A 240 2.47 14.41 7.99
N SER A 241 1.45 15.05 8.54
CA SER A 241 1.60 16.02 9.64
C SER A 241 2.30 15.40 10.87
N ARG A 242 1.92 14.19 11.28
CA ARG A 242 2.58 13.46 12.38
C ARG A 242 4.03 13.09 12.03
N ALA A 243 4.30 12.67 10.80
CA ALA A 243 5.65 12.35 10.35
C ALA A 243 6.55 13.59 10.34
N LEU A 244 6.04 14.74 9.88
CA LEU A 244 6.71 16.04 9.97
C LEU A 244 6.98 16.44 11.43
N ALA A 245 6.02 16.27 12.33
CA ALA A 245 6.17 16.57 13.75
C ALA A 245 7.15 15.63 14.48
N ALA A 246 7.34 14.40 13.98
CA ALA A 246 8.22 13.39 14.56
C ALA A 246 9.68 13.52 14.11
N VAL A 247 10.02 14.42 13.18
CA VAL A 247 11.41 14.69 12.80
C VAL A 247 12.11 15.37 13.98
N PRO A 248 13.09 14.72 14.64
CA PRO A 248 13.78 15.34 15.76
C PRO A 248 14.62 16.49 15.23
N VAL A 249 14.21 17.72 15.57
CA VAL A 249 15.06 18.90 15.39
C VAL A 249 16.17 18.82 16.43
N HIS A 250 17.24 18.10 16.13
CA HIS A 250 18.47 18.15 16.93
C HIS A 250 19.05 19.55 16.79
N THR A 251 18.80 20.38 17.80
CA THR A 251 19.50 21.65 17.94
C THR A 251 20.58 21.47 18.99
N PRO A 252 21.85 21.24 18.60
CA PRO A 252 22.95 21.50 19.51
C PRO A 252 22.87 22.98 19.91
N GLU A 253 22.88 23.22 21.22
CA GLU A 253 22.87 24.56 21.81
C GLU A 253 23.94 25.42 21.11
N GLY A 254 23.49 26.38 20.29
CA GLY A 254 24.34 27.26 19.49
C GLY A 254 24.10 27.25 17.97
N SER A 255 23.35 26.30 17.39
CA SER A 255 23.27 26.14 15.92
C SER A 255 21.97 26.60 15.24
N LYS A 256 20.90 26.93 15.99
CA LYS A 256 19.62 27.40 15.39
C LYS A 256 19.81 28.60 14.48
N THR A 257 20.65 29.56 14.89
CA THR A 257 20.95 30.73 14.08
C THR A 257 21.71 30.34 12.82
N THR A 258 22.69 29.43 12.90
CA THR A 258 23.54 29.01 11.77
C THR A 258 22.78 28.20 10.72
N VAL A 259 21.91 27.27 11.15
CA VAL A 259 21.09 26.46 10.22
C VAL A 259 20.05 27.32 9.50
N VAL A 260 19.36 28.20 10.22
CA VAL A 260 18.45 29.19 9.63
C VAL A 260 19.22 30.14 8.69
N GLN A 261 20.43 30.57 9.07
CA GLN A 261 21.30 31.41 8.25
C GLN A 261 21.64 30.71 6.92
N HIS A 262 22.06 29.44 6.96
CA HIS A 262 22.42 28.67 5.76
C HIS A 262 21.22 28.40 4.84
N LEU A 263 20.03 28.17 5.42
CA LEU A 263 18.79 28.01 4.66
C LEU A 263 18.37 29.33 4.00
N CYS A 264 18.38 30.45 4.74
CA CYS A 264 18.12 31.77 4.18
C CYS A 264 19.15 32.14 3.08
N ASP A 265 20.43 31.85 3.29
CA ASP A 265 21.48 32.09 2.29
C ASP A 265 21.32 31.21 1.04
N SER A 266 20.79 29.99 1.18
CA SER A 266 20.48 29.10 0.06
C SER A 266 19.28 29.60 -0.74
N ILE A 267 18.24 30.09 -0.05
CA ILE A 267 17.05 30.70 -0.67
C ILE A 267 17.41 31.97 -1.45
N GLU A 268 18.26 32.85 -0.90
CA GLU A 268 18.67 34.07 -1.61
C GLU A 268 19.58 33.76 -2.82
N ARG A 269 20.41 32.73 -2.72
CA ARG A 269 21.20 32.21 -3.86
C ARG A 269 20.29 31.71 -4.97
N LEU A 270 19.27 30.92 -4.64
CA LEU A 270 18.26 30.46 -5.59
C LEU A 270 17.50 31.63 -6.22
N ARG A 271 17.13 32.65 -5.43
CA ARG A 271 16.46 33.86 -5.93
C ARG A 271 17.34 34.65 -6.91
N THR A 272 18.64 34.74 -6.64
CA THR A 272 19.61 35.41 -7.51
C THR A 272 19.77 34.66 -8.83
N LEU A 273 19.90 33.34 -8.78
CA LEU A 273 19.97 32.48 -9.96
C LEU A 273 18.69 32.59 -10.81
N LEU A 274 17.51 32.59 -10.19
CA LEU A 274 16.24 32.82 -10.87
C LEU A 274 16.16 34.22 -11.53
N ALA A 275 16.71 35.25 -10.88
CA ALA A 275 16.78 36.60 -11.44
C ALA A 275 17.77 36.72 -12.62
N GLU A 276 18.84 35.93 -12.64
CA GLU A 276 19.77 35.83 -13.77
C GLU A 276 19.16 35.05 -14.93
N ILE A 277 18.49 33.93 -14.67
CA ILE A 277 17.80 33.12 -15.68
C ILE A 277 16.67 33.91 -16.36
N SER A 278 15.89 34.68 -15.58
CA SER A 278 14.81 35.55 -16.11
C SER A 278 15.31 36.78 -16.89
N ARG A 279 16.60 37.11 -16.85
CA ARG A 279 17.21 38.10 -17.77
C ARG A 279 17.56 37.50 -19.13
N VAL A 280 17.80 36.19 -19.18
CA VAL A 280 18.09 35.45 -20.42
C VAL A 280 16.79 34.98 -21.09
N VAL A 281 15.74 34.71 -20.30
CA VAL A 281 14.42 34.25 -20.77
C VAL A 281 13.34 35.28 -20.38
N PRO A 282 12.82 36.08 -21.33
CA PRO A 282 11.87 37.15 -21.00
C PRO A 282 10.50 36.61 -20.52
N PRO A 283 9.78 37.37 -19.69
CA PRO A 283 8.54 36.96 -19.05
C PRO A 283 7.37 37.04 -20.04
N GLY A 284 7.30 36.08 -20.94
CA GLY A 284 6.19 35.90 -21.88
C GLY A 284 5.91 34.44 -22.25
N GLY A 285 6.73 33.50 -21.75
CA GLY A 285 6.59 32.06 -21.99
C GLY A 285 5.85 31.31 -20.87
N PHE A 286 5.15 32.01 -19.97
CA PHE A 286 4.33 31.37 -18.95
C PHE A 286 2.86 31.44 -19.37
N GLY A 287 2.45 30.49 -20.22
CA GLY A 287 1.06 30.04 -20.26
C GLY A 287 0.08 30.65 -21.27
N ASN A 288 0.46 30.98 -22.51
CA ASN A 288 -0.54 31.16 -23.57
C ASN A 288 -0.05 30.63 -24.95
N PRO A 289 -0.64 29.55 -25.50
CA PRO A 289 -0.14 28.89 -26.72
C PRO A 289 -0.31 29.71 -28.02
N GLU A 290 -1.18 30.73 -28.06
CA GLU A 290 -1.41 31.51 -29.30
C GLU A 290 -0.35 32.59 -29.59
N LEU A 291 0.37 33.08 -28.57
CA LEU A 291 1.43 34.09 -28.75
C LEU A 291 2.78 33.49 -29.16
N ALA A 292 2.96 32.18 -29.02
CA ALA A 292 4.17 31.46 -29.45
C ALA A 292 4.35 31.45 -30.98
N ALA A 293 3.27 31.66 -31.75
CA ALA A 293 3.29 31.62 -33.21
C ALA A 293 3.80 32.92 -33.87
N ALA A 294 3.91 34.03 -33.13
CA ALA A 294 4.19 35.35 -33.70
C ALA A 294 5.65 35.83 -33.55
N ALA A 295 6.52 35.10 -32.85
CA ALA A 295 7.92 35.50 -32.65
C ALA A 295 8.84 34.74 -33.62
N SER A 296 9.24 35.39 -34.71
CA SER A 296 10.29 34.87 -35.60
C SER A 296 11.62 34.72 -34.85
N PRO A 297 12.38 33.62 -35.04
CA PRO A 297 13.59 33.37 -34.26
C PRO A 297 14.77 34.19 -34.79
N GLY A 298 15.36 35.02 -33.93
CA GLY A 298 16.73 35.51 -34.13
C GLY A 298 17.74 34.34 -34.04
N PRO A 299 18.90 34.44 -34.71
CA PRO A 299 19.76 33.29 -34.98
C PRO A 299 20.53 32.89 -33.72
N GLY A 300 20.52 31.59 -33.39
CA GLY A 300 21.58 30.99 -32.57
C GLY A 300 21.22 30.21 -31.31
N VAL A 301 19.95 29.92 -30.99
CA VAL A 301 19.62 29.03 -29.86
C VAL A 301 18.69 27.91 -30.32
N ALA A 302 19.22 26.68 -30.35
CA ALA A 302 18.52 25.47 -30.76
C ALA A 302 17.29 25.23 -29.86
N THR A 303 16.18 24.82 -30.48
CA THR A 303 14.87 24.60 -29.82
C THR A 303 14.90 23.57 -28.68
N GLY A 304 15.89 22.66 -28.67
CA GLY A 304 16.10 21.68 -27.59
C GLY A 304 16.64 22.30 -26.28
N GLU A 305 17.60 23.22 -26.38
CA GLU A 305 18.22 23.84 -25.19
C GLU A 305 17.23 24.71 -24.41
N ARG A 306 16.30 25.37 -25.11
CA ARG A 306 15.24 26.18 -24.49
C ARG A 306 14.31 25.36 -23.58
N GLY A 307 14.00 24.11 -23.96
CA GLY A 307 13.16 23.22 -23.16
C GLY A 307 13.84 22.75 -21.87
N ASP A 308 15.17 22.56 -21.91
CA ASP A 308 15.96 22.14 -20.75
C ASP A 308 16.15 23.30 -19.76
N TRP A 309 16.35 24.53 -20.24
CA TRP A 309 16.38 25.73 -19.40
C TRP A 309 15.03 26.00 -18.72
N GLN A 310 13.91 25.75 -19.43
CA GLN A 310 12.57 25.89 -18.87
C GLN A 310 12.33 24.88 -17.73
N ARG A 311 12.69 23.60 -17.94
CA ARG A 311 12.58 22.56 -16.90
C ARG A 311 13.48 22.83 -15.70
N ALA A 312 14.70 23.32 -15.92
CA ALA A 312 15.61 23.70 -14.85
C ALA A 312 15.07 24.88 -14.03
N ALA A 313 14.46 25.88 -14.68
CA ALA A 313 13.81 26.99 -14.01
C ALA A 313 12.62 26.52 -13.16
N ASP A 314 11.75 25.66 -13.70
CA ASP A 314 10.60 25.10 -12.99
C ASP A 314 11.03 24.27 -11.77
N GLN A 315 12.10 23.48 -11.89
CA GLN A 315 12.70 22.73 -10.78
C GLN A 315 13.23 23.66 -9.68
N LEU A 316 13.86 24.79 -10.05
CA LEU A 316 14.36 25.76 -9.09
C LEU A 316 13.24 26.54 -8.37
N VAL A 317 12.16 26.88 -9.08
CA VAL A 317 10.97 27.49 -8.46
C VAL A 317 10.33 26.53 -7.47
N ASN A 318 10.14 25.26 -7.86
CA ASN A 318 9.58 24.25 -6.97
C ASN A 318 10.47 24.02 -5.74
N LEU A 319 11.79 23.97 -5.92
CA LEU A 319 12.74 23.86 -4.80
C LEU A 319 12.66 25.07 -3.86
N TYR A 320 12.53 26.29 -4.39
CA TYR A 320 12.35 27.51 -3.60
C TYR A 320 11.05 27.49 -2.79
N GLU A 321 9.93 27.08 -3.40
CA GLU A 321 8.63 26.98 -2.74
C GLU A 321 8.65 25.94 -1.62
N VAL A 322 9.23 24.77 -1.88
CA VAL A 322 9.40 23.71 -0.88
C VAL A 322 10.26 24.18 0.28
N LEU A 323 11.41 24.80 0.02
CA LEU A 323 12.29 25.32 1.08
C LEU A 323 11.63 26.43 1.91
N THR A 324 10.89 27.33 1.26
CA THR A 324 10.15 28.41 1.94
C THR A 324 9.07 27.84 2.84
N ARG A 325 8.34 26.83 2.37
CA ARG A 325 7.29 26.16 3.13
C ARG A 325 7.84 25.36 4.31
N VAL A 326 8.94 24.64 4.11
CA VAL A 326 9.66 23.94 5.19
C VAL A 326 10.13 24.93 6.26
N LEU A 327 10.65 26.10 5.88
CA LEU A 327 11.06 27.11 6.86
C LEU A 327 9.87 27.71 7.64
N GLN A 328 8.74 27.94 6.98
CA GLN A 328 7.53 28.44 7.62
C GLN A 328 6.95 27.40 8.61
N ASP A 329 6.91 26.14 8.21
CA ASP A 329 6.34 25.04 9.00
C ASP A 329 7.24 24.67 10.19
N VAL A 330 8.57 24.75 10.04
CA VAL A 330 9.53 24.35 11.10
C VAL A 330 9.79 25.46 12.12
N PHE A 331 9.81 26.73 11.70
CA PHE A 331 10.23 27.83 12.58
C PHE A 331 9.11 28.81 12.95
N GLY A 332 7.96 28.75 12.28
CA GLY A 332 6.85 29.68 12.48
C GLY A 332 7.09 31.04 11.81
N VAL A 333 5.99 31.67 11.35
CA VAL A 333 5.99 32.89 10.51
C VAL A 333 6.74 34.06 11.16
N ASP A 334 6.68 34.19 12.50
CA ASP A 334 7.28 35.31 13.23
C ASP A 334 8.78 35.14 13.49
N ALA A 335 9.28 33.89 13.58
CA ALA A 335 10.72 33.64 13.72
C ALA A 335 11.46 33.93 12.41
N VAL A 336 10.85 33.60 11.26
CA VAL A 336 11.38 33.91 9.92
C VAL A 336 11.47 35.42 9.70
N LYS A 337 10.45 36.19 10.08
CA LYS A 337 10.47 37.66 10.01
C LYS A 337 11.52 38.29 10.92
N THR A 338 11.72 37.73 12.11
CA THR A 338 12.70 38.25 13.09
C THR A 338 14.15 37.96 12.67
N ALA A 339 14.40 36.78 12.10
CA ALA A 339 15.68 36.40 11.53
C ALA A 339 16.03 37.26 10.30
N ASP A 340 15.06 37.50 9.41
CA ASP A 340 15.22 38.37 8.23
C ASP A 340 15.51 39.83 8.63
N ARG A 341 14.84 40.34 9.67
CA ARG A 341 15.08 41.70 10.21
C ARG A 341 16.49 41.86 10.81
N ARG A 342 16.94 40.91 11.65
CA ARG A 342 18.29 40.92 12.24
C ARG A 342 19.39 40.77 11.18
N TYR A 343 19.14 39.99 10.14
CA TYR A 343 20.05 39.83 9.01
C TYR A 343 20.16 41.10 8.17
N LEU A 344 19.03 41.74 7.84
CA LEU A 344 18.99 43.02 7.11
C LEU A 344 19.71 44.13 7.89
N GLU A 345 19.58 44.17 9.21
CA GLU A 345 20.29 45.09 10.09
C GLU A 345 21.81 44.85 10.08
N ARG A 346 22.25 43.58 10.15
CA ARG A 346 23.67 43.18 10.07
C ARG A 346 24.28 43.56 8.72
N ARG A 347 23.56 43.33 7.61
CA ARG A 347 24.01 43.67 6.25
C ARG A 347 23.99 45.18 5.99
N ARG A 348 23.13 45.95 6.65
CA ARG A 348 23.17 47.43 6.65
C ARG A 348 24.36 47.95 7.45
N ALA A 349 24.69 47.31 8.58
CA ALA A 349 25.89 47.61 9.36
C ALA A 349 27.18 47.31 8.58
N GLU A 350 27.29 46.13 7.94
CA GLU A 350 28.43 45.78 7.08
C GLU A 350 28.59 46.71 5.87
N ARG A 351 27.49 47.11 5.23
CA ARG A 351 27.54 48.06 4.12
C ARG A 351 28.00 49.45 4.55
N ARG A 352 27.62 49.89 5.77
CA ARG A 352 28.13 51.13 6.38
C ARG A 352 29.63 51.00 6.69
N PHE A 353 30.04 49.88 7.29
CA PHE A 353 31.45 49.59 7.60
C PHE A 353 32.32 49.55 6.33
N ARG A 354 31.88 48.87 5.25
CA ARG A 354 32.58 48.85 3.95
C ARG A 354 32.57 50.18 3.20
N ARG A 355 31.64 51.09 3.53
CA ARG A 355 31.59 52.44 2.95
C ARG A 355 32.58 53.36 3.67
N VAL A 356 32.69 53.23 5.00
CA VAL A 356 33.72 53.90 5.80
C VAL A 356 35.11 53.38 5.45
N ALA A 357 35.29 52.06 5.30
CA ALA A 357 36.58 51.47 4.89
C ALA A 357 37.02 51.86 3.47
N ARG A 358 36.08 52.11 2.55
CA ARG A 358 36.39 52.63 1.20
C ARG A 358 36.69 54.12 1.18
N GLY A 359 36.09 54.92 2.06
CA GLY A 359 36.40 56.35 2.19
C GLY A 359 37.81 56.65 2.71
N VAL A 360 38.47 55.67 3.34
CA VAL A 360 39.86 55.78 3.84
C VAL A 360 40.89 55.33 2.78
N GLY A 361 40.47 54.70 1.68
CA GLY A 361 41.36 54.05 0.70
C GLY A 361 41.63 54.82 -0.61
N GLU A 362 41.07 56.00 -0.82
CA GLU A 362 41.24 56.76 -2.08
C GLU A 362 42.16 57.98 -1.92
N ILE A 363 43.48 57.76 -2.05
CA ILE A 363 44.41 58.79 -2.52
C ILE A 363 45.16 58.24 -3.76
N LYS A 364 44.67 58.63 -4.96
CA LYS A 364 45.37 58.90 -6.26
C LYS A 364 46.40 57.86 -6.81
N ARG A 365 46.44 57.41 -8.09
CA ARG A 365 46.22 58.02 -9.44
C ARG A 365 46.11 56.93 -10.57
N PRO A 366 45.64 57.26 -11.80
CA PRO A 366 45.62 56.35 -12.97
C PRO A 366 46.46 56.79 -14.22
N GLY A 367 46.67 55.85 -15.17
CA GLY A 367 46.94 56.02 -16.63
C GLY A 367 48.39 55.80 -17.11
N GLY A 368 48.76 55.19 -18.25
CA GLY A 368 48.07 54.58 -19.40
C GLY A 368 49.07 54.19 -20.54
N THR A 369 48.62 53.35 -21.49
CA THR A 369 49.11 53.03 -22.88
C THR A 369 50.40 52.19 -23.14
N ALA A 370 50.30 51.25 -24.11
CA ALA A 370 51.31 50.24 -24.56
C ALA A 370 52.05 50.65 -25.87
N PRO A 371 53.19 50.03 -26.30
CA PRO A 371 53.15 48.95 -27.33
C PRO A 371 54.35 47.93 -27.40
N SER A 372 54.12 46.81 -28.13
CA SER A 372 54.99 45.85 -28.91
C SER A 372 56.43 45.39 -28.51
N ALA A 373 56.69 44.08 -28.75
CA ALA A 373 57.83 43.15 -28.46
C ALA A 373 59.16 43.38 -29.26
N PRO A 374 60.29 42.58 -29.18
CA PRO A 374 60.57 41.22 -28.60
C PRO A 374 62.01 41.08 -27.97
N PRO A 375 62.77 39.96 -28.10
CA PRO A 375 62.77 38.66 -27.38
C PRO A 375 64.01 38.46 -26.46
N GLY A 376 64.04 37.46 -25.57
CA GLY A 376 65.31 37.02 -24.95
C GLY A 376 65.27 36.17 -23.68
N GLN A 377 65.63 34.89 -23.84
CA GLN A 377 66.52 34.05 -23.03
C GLN A 377 66.29 33.76 -21.53
N ALA A 378 66.49 32.46 -21.25
CA ALA A 378 67.13 31.83 -20.08
C ALA A 378 66.38 31.88 -18.73
N ALA A 379 65.90 30.76 -18.16
CA ALA A 379 66.58 29.56 -17.62
C ALA A 379 66.67 29.60 -16.08
N ALA A 380 66.74 28.40 -15.50
CA ALA A 380 66.90 28.01 -14.09
C ALA A 380 65.61 28.02 -13.24
N SER A 381 65.02 26.90 -12.78
CA SER A 381 65.52 25.71 -12.04
C SER A 381 65.85 25.98 -10.57
N GLY A 382 65.30 25.12 -9.70
CA GLY A 382 65.68 24.94 -8.29
C GLY A 382 64.61 25.49 -7.34
N GLY A 383 64.08 24.74 -6.39
CA GLY A 383 64.38 23.39 -5.88
C GLY A 383 63.46 23.12 -4.70
#